data_AF-A0A4R4QW29-F1
#
_entry.id   AF-A0A4R4QW29-F1
#
_cell.length_a   1.000
_cell.length_b   1.000
_cell.length_c   1.000
_cell.angle_alpha   90.00
_cell.angle_beta   90.00
_cell.angle_gamma   90.00
#
_symmetry.space_group_name_H-M   'P 1'
#
loop_
_entity.id
_entity.type
_entity.pdbx_description
1 polymer ?
#
loop_
_entity_poly.entity_id
_entity_poly.type
_entity_poly.pdbx_seq_one_letter_code
_entity_poly.pdbx_strand_id
1 'polypeptide(L)'
;MTVPASPVPAAADADRNAQPAPDAEHGVDDTGTAPRFEGETAPHGRCKHCRGPLPPAAGTGRPREYHRGGEGPDGQDCKEAARRARESTVGAAVEAPLQAVIAWADREQADRRTHADLLRAAAARDDQLAADLADLRRTVLDRNAELETTTTQAVTAATEAITAGKEAERRERTARSEAADARAAAERAAERADGATERARLAEDAAAAHQTARHKAEQETVLAVQAREEARTERDTARARLAEVERELAAARSDAAALTGRLETATADLAAARQTITEKDATIGDLTGRLQRARQQIDAVRAQAEQDVRAVRETAEQDVRRADAQRQNADEAVERMRGERDTARTDLAAAQAAHRAETQALERERDTARAAETDQRERALRAEAALAAHPGLRPGGSRPGRPGDDDGSPSG
;
A
#
# COMPACT_ATOMS: atom_id res chain seq x y z
N MET A 1 3.26 -60.10 -3.10
CA MET A 1 2.01 -60.71 -3.56
C MET A 1 2.26 -61.32 -4.93
N THR A 2 2.37 -62.64 -4.88
CA THR A 2 2.36 -63.65 -5.94
C THR A 2 1.16 -63.48 -6.88
N VAL A 3 1.37 -63.60 -8.20
CA VAL A 3 0.76 -64.62 -9.10
C VAL A 3 1.61 -64.72 -10.40
N PRO A 4 2.04 -65.92 -10.82
CA PRO A 4 2.67 -66.23 -12.13
C PRO A 4 1.71 -67.00 -13.08
N ALA A 5 2.21 -67.41 -14.26
CA ALA A 5 1.65 -68.30 -15.31
C ALA A 5 1.15 -67.54 -16.58
N SER A 6 1.39 -67.97 -17.84
CA SER A 6 1.58 -69.32 -18.40
C SER A 6 2.40 -69.32 -19.71
N PRO A 7 3.06 -70.44 -20.06
CA PRO A 7 3.42 -70.81 -21.43
C PRO A 7 2.56 -72.00 -21.96
N VAL A 8 3.00 -72.60 -23.08
CA VAL A 8 2.64 -73.93 -23.67
C VAL A 8 1.48 -73.90 -24.74
N PRO A 9 1.29 -74.91 -25.65
CA PRO A 9 1.95 -75.08 -26.98
C PRO A 9 1.05 -75.71 -28.12
N ALA A 10 1.71 -76.10 -29.23
CA ALA A 10 1.55 -77.33 -30.05
C ALA A 10 0.45 -77.47 -31.12
N ALA A 11 0.76 -78.41 -32.04
CA ALA A 11 -0.02 -79.09 -33.10
C ALA A 11 0.13 -78.51 -34.53
N ALA A 12 0.31 -79.28 -35.61
CA ALA A 12 0.48 -80.72 -35.81
C ALA A 12 1.00 -81.00 -37.24
N ASP A 13 1.78 -82.08 -37.35
CA ASP A 13 1.74 -83.23 -38.28
C ASP A 13 1.42 -83.17 -39.79
N ALA A 14 2.06 -84.17 -40.43
CA ALA A 14 1.74 -84.93 -41.65
C ALA A 14 2.54 -84.54 -42.92
N ASP A 15 3.59 -85.26 -43.36
CA ASP A 15 3.79 -86.71 -43.66
C ASP A 15 3.33 -87.12 -45.07
N ARG A 16 4.14 -87.96 -45.76
CA ARG A 16 3.97 -88.70 -47.04
C ARG A 16 4.24 -87.92 -48.35
N ASN A 17 4.96 -88.41 -49.38
CA ASN A 17 5.38 -89.73 -49.88
C ASN A 17 6.66 -89.52 -50.74
N ALA A 18 7.75 -90.28 -50.59
CA ALA A 18 8.05 -91.60 -51.19
C ALA A 18 8.10 -91.62 -52.75
N GLN A 19 9.33 -91.74 -53.28
CA GLN A 19 9.74 -92.31 -54.59
C GLN A 19 9.31 -93.81 -54.72
N PRO A 20 9.71 -94.65 -55.72
CA PRO A 20 10.36 -94.47 -57.05
C PRO A 20 9.72 -95.33 -58.18
N ALA A 21 10.27 -95.28 -59.40
CA ALA A 21 10.79 -96.41 -60.20
C ALA A 21 10.50 -96.36 -61.72
N PRO A 22 11.41 -96.90 -62.57
CA PRO A 22 11.29 -96.99 -64.03
C PRO A 22 10.90 -98.40 -64.52
N ASP A 23 10.12 -98.48 -65.59
CA ASP A 23 9.88 -99.69 -66.41
C ASP A 23 10.36 -99.35 -67.85
N ALA A 24 11.31 -100.05 -68.48
CA ALA A 24 11.37 -101.45 -68.88
C ALA A 24 10.54 -101.79 -70.14
N GLU A 25 11.23 -102.41 -71.10
CA GLU A 25 10.75 -103.30 -72.17
C GLU A 25 10.18 -102.70 -73.47
N HIS A 26 10.86 -102.94 -74.60
CA HIS A 26 10.46 -103.98 -75.57
C HIS A 26 11.43 -103.99 -76.77
N GLY A 27 12.22 -105.06 -76.87
CA GLY A 27 12.93 -105.42 -78.09
C GLY A 27 12.03 -106.25 -79.00
N VAL A 28 12.22 -106.12 -80.31
CA VAL A 28 11.89 -107.16 -81.29
C VAL A 28 12.94 -107.09 -82.41
N ASP A 29 13.86 -108.05 -82.36
CA ASP A 29 14.66 -108.51 -83.50
C ASP A 29 13.73 -109.20 -84.51
N ASP A 30 13.83 -108.86 -85.80
CA ASP A 30 13.35 -109.73 -86.89
C ASP A 30 14.32 -109.71 -88.08
N THR A 31 15.37 -110.52 -87.96
CA THR A 31 16.31 -110.83 -89.05
C THR A 31 15.73 -111.91 -89.97
N GLY A 32 14.93 -111.49 -90.95
CA GLY A 32 14.46 -112.35 -92.04
C GLY A 32 15.56 -112.68 -93.06
N THR A 33 16.37 -113.70 -92.77
CA THR A 33 17.32 -114.28 -93.73
C THR A 33 16.58 -115.21 -94.70
N ALA A 34 16.29 -114.74 -95.91
CA ALA A 34 15.74 -115.57 -96.97
C ALA A 34 16.82 -116.52 -97.56
N PRO A 35 16.49 -117.79 -97.86
CA PRO A 35 17.46 -118.75 -98.39
C PRO A 35 17.79 -118.45 -99.87
N ARG A 36 19.09 -118.32 -100.15
CA ARG A 36 19.65 -118.33 -101.51
C ARG A 36 19.38 -119.70 -102.15
N PHE A 37 18.56 -119.72 -103.19
CA PHE A 37 18.50 -120.82 -104.16
C PHE A 37 19.85 -120.88 -104.90
N GLU A 38 20.71 -121.82 -104.52
CA GLU A 38 21.89 -122.18 -105.30
C GLU A 38 21.46 -122.85 -106.60
N GLY A 39 22.03 -122.37 -107.71
CA GLY A 39 21.63 -122.71 -109.06
C GLY A 39 21.79 -124.19 -109.40
N GLU A 40 20.76 -124.72 -110.06
CA GLU A 40 20.82 -125.93 -110.87
C GLU A 40 21.97 -125.84 -111.88
N THR A 41 23.11 -126.37 -111.49
CA THR A 41 24.14 -126.79 -112.44
C THR A 41 23.57 -127.97 -113.23
N ALA A 42 23.35 -127.75 -114.53
CA ALA A 42 22.91 -128.78 -115.46
C ALA A 42 23.75 -130.06 -115.30
N PRO A 43 23.19 -131.27 -115.41
CA PRO A 43 23.89 -132.52 -115.10
C PRO A 43 25.07 -132.72 -116.05
N HIS A 44 26.26 -132.31 -115.60
CA HIS A 44 27.52 -132.54 -116.29
C HIS A 44 27.76 -134.06 -116.40
N GLY A 45 28.17 -134.53 -117.59
CA GLY A 45 28.40 -135.96 -117.88
C GLY A 45 27.48 -136.60 -118.92
N ARG A 46 26.64 -135.83 -119.61
CA ARG A 46 25.80 -136.32 -120.74
C ARG A 46 26.18 -135.67 -122.06
N CYS A 47 26.08 -136.42 -123.15
CA CYS A 47 26.31 -135.94 -124.51
C CYS A 47 25.24 -134.91 -124.88
N LYS A 48 25.65 -133.71 -125.34
CA LYS A 48 24.72 -132.65 -125.74
C LYS A 48 23.81 -133.05 -126.92
N HIS A 49 24.20 -134.03 -127.73
CA HIS A 49 23.42 -134.51 -128.87
C HIS A 49 22.42 -135.61 -128.47
N CYS A 50 22.90 -136.78 -128.02
CA CYS A 50 22.05 -137.94 -127.74
C CYS A 50 21.58 -138.04 -126.28
N ARG A 51 22.05 -137.16 -125.38
CA ARG A 51 21.80 -137.17 -123.92
C ARG A 51 22.29 -138.43 -123.18
N GLY A 52 22.97 -139.35 -123.86
CA GLY A 52 23.63 -140.51 -123.28
C GLY A 52 24.81 -140.12 -122.38
N PRO A 53 25.18 -140.94 -121.38
CA PRO A 53 26.30 -140.67 -120.51
C PRO A 53 27.60 -140.63 -121.32
N LEU A 54 28.41 -139.60 -121.11
CA LEU A 54 29.74 -139.50 -121.68
C LEU A 54 30.70 -140.30 -120.80
N PRO A 55 31.71 -140.96 -121.41
CA PRO A 55 32.75 -141.60 -120.62
C PRO A 55 33.43 -140.57 -119.70
N PRO A 56 33.82 -140.97 -118.48
CA PRO A 56 34.44 -140.06 -117.52
C PRO A 56 35.68 -139.40 -118.15
N ALA A 57 35.86 -138.10 -117.88
CA ALA A 57 36.96 -137.35 -118.45
C ALA A 57 38.29 -137.93 -117.99
N ALA A 58 39.07 -138.50 -118.92
CA ALA A 58 40.40 -139.00 -118.65
C ALA A 58 41.34 -137.82 -118.34
N GLY A 59 41.55 -137.52 -117.05
CA GLY A 59 42.58 -136.63 -116.51
C GLY A 59 42.51 -135.15 -116.93
N THR A 60 42.09 -134.25 -116.01
CA THR A 60 42.23 -132.76 -116.03
C THR A 60 41.93 -131.99 -117.33
N GLY A 61 41.29 -132.61 -118.32
CA GLY A 61 40.86 -131.97 -119.57
C GLY A 61 39.46 -131.37 -119.47
N ARG A 62 39.19 -130.37 -120.31
CA ARG A 62 37.84 -129.78 -120.46
C ARG A 62 36.81 -130.92 -120.65
N PRO A 63 35.68 -130.91 -119.93
CA PRO A 63 34.67 -131.95 -120.06
C PRO A 63 34.29 -132.14 -121.53
N ARG A 64 34.25 -133.40 -121.99
CA ARG A 64 33.75 -133.70 -123.33
C ARG A 64 32.28 -133.30 -123.38
N GLU A 65 31.85 -132.78 -124.52
CA GLU A 65 30.44 -132.41 -124.73
C GLU A 65 29.68 -133.40 -125.62
N TYR A 66 30.41 -134.23 -126.38
CA TYR A 66 29.86 -135.19 -127.34
C TYR A 66 30.68 -136.48 -127.34
N HIS A 67 30.05 -137.62 -127.65
CA HIS A 67 30.76 -138.89 -127.91
C HIS A 67 31.64 -138.75 -129.16
N ARG A 68 32.87 -139.28 -129.12
CA ARG A 68 33.72 -139.43 -130.32
C ARG A 68 33.28 -140.65 -131.13
N GLY A 69 33.67 -140.71 -132.41
CA GLY A 69 33.40 -141.87 -133.28
C GLY A 69 33.69 -143.21 -132.59
N GLY A 70 32.68 -144.08 -132.55
CA GLY A 70 32.68 -145.37 -131.85
C GLY A 70 32.13 -145.35 -130.41
N GLU A 71 32.00 -144.19 -129.75
CA GLU A 71 31.58 -144.09 -128.33
C GLU A 71 30.08 -143.76 -128.16
N GLY A 72 29.40 -143.31 -129.21
CA GLY A 72 27.97 -142.97 -129.17
C GLY A 72 27.06 -144.20 -129.27
N PRO A 73 25.74 -144.03 -129.04
CA PRO A 73 24.77 -145.07 -129.37
C PRO A 73 24.99 -145.53 -130.82
N ASP A 74 25.09 -146.85 -131.02
CA ASP A 74 25.39 -147.48 -132.32
C ASP A 74 26.73 -147.09 -132.96
N GLY A 75 27.71 -146.66 -132.15
CA GLY A 75 29.05 -146.28 -132.60
C GLY A 75 29.12 -144.92 -133.31
N GLN A 76 28.06 -144.12 -133.28
CA GLN A 76 28.00 -142.85 -134.00
C GLN A 76 28.89 -141.78 -133.33
N ASP A 77 29.61 -141.01 -134.16
CA ASP A 77 30.26 -139.78 -133.69
C ASP A 77 29.17 -138.72 -133.48
N CYS A 78 28.72 -138.58 -132.22
CA CYS A 78 27.68 -137.64 -131.86
C CYS A 78 28.08 -136.18 -132.10
N LYS A 79 29.38 -135.87 -132.14
CA LYS A 79 29.86 -134.52 -132.49
C LYS A 79 29.61 -134.25 -133.97
N GLU A 80 29.92 -135.23 -134.81
CA GLU A 80 29.74 -135.12 -136.26
C GLU A 80 28.26 -135.23 -136.66
N ALA A 81 27.48 -136.08 -135.98
CA ALA A 81 26.02 -136.14 -136.14
C ALA A 81 25.34 -134.82 -135.74
N ALA A 82 25.77 -134.21 -134.63
CA ALA A 82 25.31 -132.88 -134.25
C ALA A 82 25.73 -131.80 -135.26
N ARG A 83 26.95 -131.87 -135.80
CA ARG A 83 27.41 -130.94 -136.84
C ARG A 83 26.56 -131.09 -138.10
N ARG A 84 26.34 -132.32 -138.59
CA ARG A 84 25.45 -132.61 -139.73
C ARG A 84 24.01 -132.19 -139.48
N ALA A 85 23.50 -132.37 -138.26
CA ALA A 85 22.17 -131.92 -137.90
C ALA A 85 22.06 -130.39 -137.97
N ARG A 86 23.06 -129.63 -137.51
CA ARG A 86 23.11 -128.17 -137.65
C ARG A 86 23.28 -127.72 -139.10
N GLU A 87 24.12 -128.39 -139.86
CA GLU A 87 24.35 -128.11 -141.29
C GLU A 87 23.18 -128.55 -142.18
N SER A 88 22.24 -129.36 -141.66
CA SER A 88 21.03 -129.72 -142.38
C SER A 88 20.15 -128.48 -142.59
N THR A 89 19.36 -128.48 -143.67
CA THR A 89 18.43 -127.38 -143.98
C THR A 89 17.47 -127.08 -142.83
N VAL A 90 17.09 -128.11 -142.07
CA VAL A 90 16.22 -127.96 -140.89
C VAL A 90 17.01 -127.38 -139.70
N GLY A 91 18.23 -127.85 -139.46
CA GLY A 91 19.08 -127.33 -138.39
C GLY A 91 19.41 -125.86 -138.57
N ALA A 92 19.82 -125.47 -139.78
CA ALA A 92 20.09 -124.08 -140.12
C ALA A 92 18.82 -123.20 -140.03
N ALA A 93 17.66 -123.74 -140.45
CA ALA A 93 16.39 -123.04 -140.34
C ALA A 93 15.92 -122.82 -138.89
N VAL A 94 16.35 -123.68 -137.95
CA VAL A 94 15.93 -123.62 -136.52
C VAL A 94 16.98 -122.95 -135.62
N GLU A 95 18.27 -122.99 -135.98
CA GLU A 95 19.35 -122.38 -135.19
C GLU A 95 19.20 -120.86 -135.12
N ALA A 96 18.89 -120.17 -136.22
CA ALA A 96 18.69 -118.72 -136.20
C ALA A 96 17.48 -118.28 -135.35
N PRO A 97 16.27 -118.88 -135.45
CA PRO A 97 15.17 -118.61 -134.54
C PRO A 97 15.49 -118.90 -133.07
N LEU A 98 16.16 -120.02 -132.77
CA LEU A 98 16.54 -120.36 -131.39
C LEU A 98 17.55 -119.37 -130.82
N GLN A 99 18.57 -118.97 -131.60
CA GLN A 99 19.51 -117.94 -131.17
C GLN A 99 18.83 -116.58 -130.99
N ALA A 100 17.82 -116.25 -131.81
CA ALA A 100 17.03 -115.04 -131.62
C ALA A 100 16.19 -115.09 -130.32
N VAL A 101 15.61 -116.25 -129.99
CA VAL A 101 14.88 -116.46 -128.72
C VAL A 101 15.82 -116.42 -127.52
N ILE A 102 17.01 -117.03 -127.60
CA ILE A 102 18.03 -116.96 -126.54
C ILE A 102 18.47 -115.50 -126.35
N ALA A 103 18.82 -114.80 -127.43
CA ALA A 103 19.21 -113.39 -127.36
C ALA A 103 18.09 -112.48 -126.85
N TRP A 104 16.83 -112.79 -127.16
CA TRP A 104 15.68 -112.08 -126.59
C TRP A 104 15.52 -112.40 -125.10
N ALA A 105 15.63 -113.66 -124.68
CA ALA A 105 15.54 -114.06 -123.29
C ALA A 105 16.68 -113.47 -122.43
N ASP A 106 17.90 -113.40 -122.98
CA ASP A 106 19.04 -112.75 -122.33
C ASP A 106 18.83 -111.24 -122.18
N ARG A 107 18.27 -110.57 -123.21
CA ARG A 107 17.88 -109.15 -123.13
C ARG A 107 16.79 -108.93 -122.08
N GLU A 108 15.73 -109.71 -122.10
CA GLU A 108 14.63 -109.63 -121.13
C GLU A 108 15.12 -109.91 -119.70
N GLN A 109 16.05 -110.87 -119.52
CA GLN A 109 16.66 -111.12 -118.22
C GLN A 109 17.55 -109.95 -117.78
N ALA A 110 18.32 -109.35 -118.69
CA ALA A 110 19.11 -108.16 -118.42
C ALA A 110 18.22 -106.95 -118.06
N ASP A 111 17.11 -106.76 -118.76
CA ASP A 111 16.13 -105.69 -118.49
C ASP A 111 15.47 -105.90 -117.12
N ARG A 112 15.09 -107.13 -116.76
CA ARG A 112 14.56 -107.46 -115.42
C ARG A 112 15.58 -107.24 -114.32
N ARG A 113 16.86 -107.59 -114.54
CA ARG A 113 17.94 -107.31 -113.59
C ARG A 113 18.11 -105.80 -113.41
N THR A 114 18.15 -105.06 -114.51
CA THR A 114 18.23 -103.60 -114.51
C THR A 114 17.04 -102.99 -113.77
N HIS A 115 15.82 -103.47 -114.01
CA HIS A 115 14.63 -103.03 -113.30
C HIS A 115 14.70 -103.35 -111.79
N ALA A 116 15.15 -104.56 -111.43
CA ALA A 116 15.35 -104.94 -110.03
C ALA A 116 16.46 -104.10 -109.35
N ASP A 117 17.52 -103.74 -110.07
CA ASP A 117 18.57 -102.82 -109.58
C ASP A 117 18.00 -101.41 -109.35
N LEU A 118 17.15 -100.92 -110.26
CA LEU A 118 16.46 -99.63 -110.11
C LEU A 118 15.50 -99.62 -108.92
N LEU A 119 14.73 -100.70 -108.71
CA LEU A 119 13.85 -100.85 -107.56
C LEU A 119 14.65 -100.94 -106.25
N ARG A 120 15.77 -101.68 -106.23
CA ARG A 120 16.67 -101.70 -105.06
C ARG A 120 17.29 -100.33 -104.77
N ALA A 121 17.70 -99.60 -105.81
CA ALA A 121 18.22 -98.25 -105.67
C ALA A 121 17.12 -97.25 -105.21
N ALA A 122 15.88 -97.44 -105.64
CA ALA A 122 14.75 -96.65 -105.15
C ALA A 122 14.46 -96.95 -103.68
N ALA A 123 14.36 -98.23 -103.29
CA ALA A 123 14.18 -98.62 -101.90
C ALA A 123 15.31 -98.09 -101.00
N ALA A 124 16.57 -98.19 -101.43
CA ALA A 124 17.70 -97.65 -100.68
C ALA A 124 17.65 -96.11 -100.53
N ARG A 125 17.14 -95.39 -101.54
CA ARG A 125 16.90 -93.95 -101.42
C ARG A 125 15.77 -93.65 -100.46
N ASP A 126 14.68 -94.42 -100.51
CA ASP A 126 13.54 -94.24 -99.61
C ASP A 126 13.92 -94.55 -98.16
N ASP A 127 14.73 -95.58 -97.92
CA ASP A 127 15.30 -95.91 -96.60
C ASP A 127 16.21 -94.78 -96.09
N GLN A 128 17.07 -94.23 -96.97
CA GLN A 128 17.91 -93.08 -96.61
C GLN A 128 17.06 -91.85 -96.26
N LEU A 129 16.05 -91.53 -97.06
CA LEU A 129 15.15 -90.42 -96.80
C LEU A 129 14.35 -90.63 -95.51
N ALA A 130 13.93 -91.86 -95.21
CA ALA A 130 13.27 -92.20 -93.96
C ALA A 130 14.21 -92.01 -92.76
N ALA A 131 15.48 -92.41 -92.89
CA ALA A 131 16.50 -92.18 -91.86
C ALA A 131 16.79 -90.68 -91.65
N ASP A 132 16.94 -89.91 -92.74
CA ASP A 132 17.16 -88.46 -92.68
C ASP A 132 15.95 -87.74 -92.05
N LEU A 133 14.72 -88.16 -92.37
CA LEU A 133 13.50 -87.62 -91.75
C LEU A 133 13.40 -87.98 -90.26
N ALA A 134 13.80 -89.20 -89.88
CA ALA A 134 13.85 -89.61 -88.48
C ALA A 134 14.90 -88.79 -87.70
N ASP A 135 16.06 -88.54 -88.29
CA ASP A 135 17.12 -87.73 -87.69
C ASP A 135 16.71 -86.25 -87.56
N LEU A 136 16.08 -85.69 -88.60
CA LEU A 136 15.54 -84.33 -88.56
C LEU A 136 14.45 -84.20 -87.50
N ARG A 137 13.52 -85.16 -87.43
CA ARG A 137 12.47 -85.19 -86.40
C ARG A 137 13.09 -85.23 -85.01
N ARG A 138 14.08 -86.09 -84.77
CA ARG A 138 14.80 -86.16 -83.50
C ARG A 138 15.46 -84.82 -83.16
N THR A 139 16.21 -84.24 -84.09
CA THR A 139 16.88 -82.95 -83.91
C THR A 139 15.91 -81.82 -83.57
N VAL A 140 14.75 -81.77 -84.24
CA VAL A 140 13.71 -80.78 -83.95
C VAL A 140 13.09 -80.99 -82.56
N LEU A 141 12.85 -82.25 -82.17
CA LEU A 141 12.32 -82.57 -80.85
C LEU A 141 13.32 -82.23 -79.74
N ASP A 142 14.60 -82.58 -79.92
CA ASP A 142 15.67 -82.26 -78.96
C ASP A 142 15.83 -80.74 -78.83
N ARG A 143 15.82 -80.01 -79.95
CA ARG A 143 15.89 -78.55 -79.94
C ARG A 143 14.66 -77.91 -79.29
N ASN A 144 13.47 -78.45 -79.53
CA ASN A 144 12.25 -77.96 -78.89
C ASN A 144 12.29 -78.21 -77.38
N ALA A 145 12.73 -79.39 -76.93
CA ALA A 145 12.89 -79.70 -75.52
C ALA A 145 13.93 -78.78 -74.83
N GLU A 146 15.04 -78.48 -75.51
CA GLU A 146 16.04 -77.53 -75.04
C GLU A 146 15.47 -76.10 -74.93
N LEU A 147 14.69 -75.66 -75.91
CA LEU A 147 14.02 -74.36 -75.89
C LEU A 147 12.98 -74.28 -74.78
N GLU A 148 12.14 -75.30 -74.61
CA GLU A 148 11.16 -75.37 -73.52
C GLU A 148 11.84 -75.32 -72.14
N THR A 149 12.95 -76.03 -71.98
CA THR A 149 13.77 -76.00 -70.76
C THR A 149 14.33 -74.59 -70.52
N THR A 150 14.90 -73.97 -71.55
CA THR A 150 15.48 -72.63 -71.48
C THR A 150 14.41 -71.57 -71.17
N THR A 151 13.24 -71.66 -71.79
CA THR A 151 12.11 -70.77 -71.53
C THR A 151 11.60 -70.94 -70.10
N THR A 152 11.47 -72.17 -69.60
CA THR A 152 11.04 -72.43 -68.23
C THR A 152 12.04 -71.87 -67.21
N GLN A 153 13.34 -72.04 -67.46
CA GLN A 153 14.40 -71.45 -66.64
C GLN A 153 14.34 -69.92 -66.65
N ALA A 154 14.17 -69.30 -67.82
CA ALA A 154 14.07 -67.85 -67.96
C ALA A 154 12.83 -67.28 -67.24
N VAL A 155 11.68 -67.95 -67.34
CA VAL A 155 10.44 -67.57 -66.63
C VAL A 155 10.61 -67.70 -65.12
N THR A 156 11.26 -68.76 -64.66
CA THR A 156 11.56 -68.97 -63.23
C THR A 156 12.47 -67.85 -62.71
N ALA A 157 13.58 -67.59 -63.40
CA ALA A 157 14.52 -66.52 -63.05
C ALA A 157 13.86 -65.12 -63.05
N ALA A 158 12.99 -64.84 -64.02
CA ALA A 158 12.23 -63.59 -64.08
C ALA A 158 11.26 -63.46 -62.88
N THR A 159 10.60 -64.55 -62.50
CA THR A 159 9.67 -64.59 -61.36
C THR A 159 10.40 -64.37 -60.04
N GLU A 160 11.57 -65.00 -59.86
CA GLU A 160 12.45 -64.79 -58.72
C GLU A 160 12.94 -63.35 -58.65
N ALA A 161 13.39 -62.77 -59.77
CA ALA A 161 13.83 -61.38 -59.82
C ALA A 161 12.72 -60.38 -59.47
N ILE A 162 11.48 -60.62 -59.94
CA ILE A 162 10.31 -59.79 -59.57
C ILE A 162 10.02 -59.91 -58.08
N THR A 163 10.10 -61.11 -57.51
CA THR A 163 9.86 -61.35 -56.08
C THR A 163 10.92 -60.67 -55.23
N ALA A 164 12.20 -60.84 -55.57
CA ALA A 164 13.32 -60.16 -54.91
C ALA A 164 13.21 -58.63 -55.02
N GLY A 165 12.78 -58.10 -56.17
CA GLY A 165 12.51 -56.68 -56.37
C GLY A 165 11.41 -56.15 -55.45
N LYS A 166 10.29 -56.87 -55.34
CA LYS A 166 9.18 -56.51 -54.42
C LYS A 166 9.62 -56.55 -52.96
N GLU A 167 10.44 -57.52 -52.57
CA GLU A 167 10.99 -57.61 -51.21
C GLU A 167 11.98 -56.49 -50.90
N ALA A 168 12.84 -56.12 -51.86
CA ALA A 168 13.73 -54.97 -51.73
C ALA A 168 12.93 -53.67 -51.58
N GLU A 169 11.89 -53.47 -52.38
CA GLU A 169 11.04 -52.28 -52.30
C GLU A 169 10.29 -52.20 -50.96
N ARG A 170 9.78 -53.34 -50.46
CA ARG A 170 9.17 -53.39 -49.12
C ARG A 170 10.17 -53.01 -48.03
N ARG A 171 11.40 -53.54 -48.08
CA ARG A 171 12.46 -53.19 -47.13
C ARG A 171 12.80 -51.70 -47.19
N GLU A 172 12.88 -51.13 -48.38
CA GLU A 172 13.13 -49.69 -48.55
C GLU A 172 11.97 -48.84 -48.00
N ARG A 173 10.72 -49.22 -48.25
CA ARG A 173 9.54 -48.53 -47.69
C ARG A 173 9.52 -48.61 -46.16
N THR A 174 9.81 -49.77 -45.58
CA THR A 174 9.92 -49.94 -44.12
C THR A 174 11.03 -49.06 -43.56
N ALA A 175 12.24 -49.10 -44.14
CA ALA A 175 13.36 -48.27 -43.69
C ALA A 175 13.06 -46.77 -43.78
N ARG A 176 12.35 -46.31 -44.84
CA ARG A 176 11.90 -44.93 -44.96
C ARG A 176 10.87 -44.54 -43.88
N SER A 177 9.92 -45.42 -43.58
CA SER A 177 8.94 -45.20 -42.51
C SER A 177 9.63 -45.10 -41.16
N GLU A 178 10.51 -46.04 -40.83
CA GLU A 178 11.27 -46.04 -39.58
C GLU A 178 12.15 -44.79 -39.44
N ALA A 179 12.80 -44.35 -40.53
CA ALA A 179 13.56 -43.11 -40.53
C ALA A 179 12.68 -41.87 -40.32
N ALA A 180 11.47 -41.83 -40.88
CA ALA A 180 10.52 -40.75 -40.66
C ALA A 180 10.02 -40.73 -39.21
N ASP A 181 9.68 -41.90 -38.65
CA ASP A 181 9.26 -42.05 -37.26
C ASP A 181 10.36 -41.64 -36.28
N ALA A 182 11.61 -42.00 -36.58
CA ALA A 182 12.78 -41.59 -35.81
C ALA A 182 12.99 -40.06 -35.83
N ARG A 183 12.81 -39.41 -36.99
CA ARG A 183 12.87 -37.94 -37.09
C ARG A 183 11.76 -37.26 -36.29
N ALA A 184 10.52 -37.73 -36.43
CA ALA A 184 9.39 -37.21 -35.66
C ALA A 184 9.57 -37.43 -34.15
N ALA A 185 10.18 -38.55 -33.74
CA ALA A 185 10.52 -38.79 -32.33
C ALA A 185 11.61 -37.83 -31.82
N ALA A 186 12.62 -37.54 -32.64
CA ALA A 186 13.68 -36.58 -32.32
C ALA A 186 13.12 -35.15 -32.20
N GLU A 187 12.25 -34.72 -33.11
CA GLU A 187 11.56 -33.42 -33.05
C GLU A 187 10.74 -33.28 -31.77
N ARG A 188 9.91 -34.27 -31.44
CA ARG A 188 9.15 -34.29 -30.16
C ARG A 188 10.07 -34.28 -28.94
N ALA A 189 11.26 -34.88 -29.02
CA ALA A 189 12.23 -34.84 -27.92
C ALA A 189 12.86 -33.45 -27.78
N ALA A 190 13.19 -32.78 -28.88
CA ALA A 190 13.67 -31.41 -28.89
C ALA A 190 12.63 -30.43 -28.33
N GLU A 191 11.37 -30.51 -28.78
CA GLU A 191 10.28 -29.68 -28.25
C GLU A 191 10.09 -29.85 -26.73
N ARG A 192 10.23 -31.08 -26.21
CA ARG A 192 10.18 -31.34 -24.76
C ARG A 192 11.37 -30.73 -24.03
N ALA A 193 12.56 -30.74 -24.63
CA ALA A 193 13.77 -30.14 -24.06
C ALA A 193 13.68 -28.61 -24.05
N ASP A 194 13.20 -28.00 -25.14
CA ASP A 194 12.95 -26.56 -25.22
C ASP A 194 11.88 -26.14 -24.21
N GLY A 195 10.78 -26.89 -24.12
CA GLY A 195 9.75 -26.66 -23.11
C GLY A 195 10.25 -26.84 -21.68
N ALA A 196 11.21 -27.74 -21.42
CA ALA A 196 11.84 -27.87 -20.11
C ALA A 196 12.76 -26.69 -19.79
N THR A 197 13.51 -26.20 -20.78
CA THR A 197 14.38 -25.02 -20.67
C THR A 197 13.56 -23.77 -20.37
N GLU A 198 12.45 -23.55 -21.06
CA GLU A 198 11.58 -22.39 -20.80
C GLU A 198 10.92 -22.48 -19.41
N ARG A 199 10.50 -23.69 -18.97
CA ARG A 199 10.01 -23.88 -17.59
C ARG A 199 11.08 -23.57 -16.54
N ALA A 200 12.34 -23.93 -16.79
CA ALA A 200 13.44 -23.59 -15.90
C ALA A 200 13.66 -22.08 -15.84
N ARG A 201 13.65 -21.39 -16.98
CA ARG A 201 13.75 -19.93 -17.07
C ARG A 201 12.63 -19.22 -16.32
N LEU A 202 11.38 -19.65 -16.52
CA LEU A 202 10.22 -19.11 -15.80
C LEU A 202 10.30 -19.37 -14.28
N ALA A 203 10.86 -20.50 -13.86
CA ALA A 203 11.08 -20.81 -12.44
C ALA A 203 12.17 -19.92 -11.82
N GLU A 204 13.25 -19.64 -12.54
CA GLU A 204 14.30 -18.70 -12.14
C GLU A 204 13.75 -17.26 -12.04
N ASP A 205 13.00 -16.80 -13.03
CA ASP A 205 12.33 -15.50 -13.03
C ASP A 205 11.37 -15.36 -11.83
N ALA A 206 10.59 -16.41 -11.55
CA ALA A 206 9.70 -16.45 -10.38
C ALA A 206 10.48 -16.42 -9.05
N ALA A 207 11.60 -17.15 -8.95
CA ALA A 207 12.45 -17.12 -7.77
C ALA A 207 13.08 -15.74 -7.54
N ALA A 208 13.55 -15.07 -8.61
CA ALA A 208 14.08 -13.72 -8.55
C ALA A 208 13.00 -12.69 -8.14
N ALA A 209 11.78 -12.83 -8.65
CA ALA A 209 10.63 -12.01 -8.24
C ALA A 209 10.31 -12.21 -6.75
N HIS A 210 10.33 -13.44 -6.25
CA HIS A 210 10.14 -13.74 -4.82
C HIS A 210 11.24 -13.14 -3.95
N GLN A 211 12.52 -13.19 -4.35
CA GLN A 211 13.61 -12.55 -3.62
C GLN A 211 13.45 -11.03 -3.57
N THR A 212 13.06 -10.41 -4.69
CA THR A 212 12.79 -8.98 -4.77
C THR A 212 11.63 -8.58 -3.85
N ALA A 213 10.54 -9.35 -3.87
CA ALA A 213 9.38 -9.12 -3.01
C ALA A 213 9.74 -9.27 -1.52
N ARG A 214 10.56 -10.28 -1.17
CA ARG A 214 11.07 -10.45 0.20
C ARG A 214 11.93 -9.28 0.63
N HIS A 215 12.87 -8.84 -0.20
CA HIS A 215 13.73 -7.70 0.13
C HIS A 215 12.92 -6.42 0.31
N LYS A 216 11.91 -6.19 -0.54
CA LYS A 216 10.98 -5.06 -0.38
C LYS A 216 10.17 -5.15 0.92
N ALA A 217 9.66 -6.33 1.25
CA ALA A 217 8.95 -6.55 2.51
C ALA A 217 9.87 -6.32 3.73
N GLU A 218 11.12 -6.80 3.68
CA GLU A 218 12.12 -6.54 4.72
C GLU A 218 12.40 -5.04 4.86
N GLN A 219 12.57 -4.30 3.76
CA GLN A 219 12.71 -2.84 3.78
C GLN A 219 11.48 -2.14 4.38
N GLU A 220 10.27 -2.53 3.96
CA GLU A 220 9.02 -1.99 4.51
C GLU A 220 8.90 -2.26 6.02
N THR A 221 9.31 -3.44 6.50
CA THR A 221 9.33 -3.73 7.94
C THR A 221 10.35 -2.87 8.70
N VAL A 222 11.54 -2.63 8.15
CA VAL A 222 12.54 -1.75 8.76
C VAL A 222 12.01 -0.32 8.85
N LEU A 223 11.42 0.20 7.76
CA LEU A 223 10.81 1.53 7.75
C LEU A 223 9.64 1.64 8.73
N ALA A 224 8.81 0.61 8.85
CA ALA A 224 7.71 0.58 9.81
C ALA A 224 8.21 0.56 11.27
N VAL A 225 9.31 -0.15 11.55
CA VAL A 225 9.95 -0.15 12.88
C VAL A 225 10.53 1.24 13.19
N GLN A 226 11.24 1.85 12.24
CA GLN A 226 11.79 3.21 12.39
C GLN A 226 10.69 4.24 12.64
N ALA A 227 9.64 4.25 11.82
CA ALA A 227 8.50 5.16 12.00
C ALA A 227 7.80 4.95 13.36
N ARG A 228 7.74 3.71 13.85
CA ARG A 228 7.20 3.42 15.19
C ARG A 228 8.11 3.94 16.31
N GLU A 229 9.42 3.84 16.15
CA GLU A 229 10.39 4.38 17.11
C GLU A 229 10.34 5.91 17.13
N GLU A 230 10.30 6.55 15.97
CA GLU A 230 10.08 8.00 15.83
C GLU A 230 8.78 8.42 16.54
N ALA A 231 7.66 7.78 16.23
CA ALA A 231 6.38 8.07 16.90
C ALA A 231 6.42 7.86 18.43
N ARG A 232 7.20 6.89 18.92
CA ARG A 232 7.42 6.70 20.37
C ARG A 232 8.22 7.87 20.94
N THR A 233 9.31 8.29 20.29
CA THR A 233 10.12 9.42 20.75
C THR A 233 9.34 10.74 20.74
N GLU A 234 8.50 10.97 19.72
CA GLU A 234 7.61 12.13 19.66
C GLU A 234 6.59 12.11 20.80
N ARG A 235 5.96 10.96 21.05
CA ARG A 235 5.02 10.78 22.16
C ARG A 235 5.69 11.03 23.51
N ASP A 236 6.89 10.50 23.72
CA ASP A 236 7.59 10.63 24.99
C ASP A 236 8.07 12.09 25.19
N THR A 237 8.47 12.76 24.12
CA THR A 237 8.75 14.21 24.12
C THR A 237 7.50 15.03 24.44
N ALA A 238 6.35 14.69 23.84
CA ALA A 238 5.08 15.34 24.10
C ALA A 238 4.64 15.15 25.57
N ARG A 239 4.83 13.95 26.13
CA ARG A 239 4.58 13.68 27.56
C ARG A 239 5.49 14.48 28.47
N ALA A 240 6.78 14.60 28.15
CA ALA A 240 7.71 15.43 28.91
C ALA A 240 7.29 16.92 28.89
N ARG A 241 6.88 17.43 27.72
CA ARG A 241 6.33 18.79 27.59
C ARG A 241 5.05 18.99 28.38
N LEU A 242 4.13 18.01 28.34
CA LEU A 242 2.90 18.06 29.12
C LEU A 242 3.20 18.11 30.63
N ALA A 243 4.10 17.25 31.12
CA ALA A 243 4.51 17.25 32.53
C ALA A 243 5.19 18.56 32.95
N GLU A 244 5.93 19.21 32.05
CA GLU A 244 6.48 20.56 32.29
C GLU A 244 5.36 21.59 32.45
N VAL A 245 4.45 21.65 31.47
CA VAL A 245 3.32 22.60 31.49
C VAL A 245 2.41 22.37 32.71
N GLU A 246 2.19 21.12 33.11
CA GLU A 246 1.43 20.81 34.33
C GLU A 246 2.14 21.32 35.60
N ARG A 247 3.48 21.23 35.67
CA ARG A 247 4.27 21.81 36.76
C ARG A 247 4.21 23.34 36.76
N GLU A 248 4.35 23.97 35.60
CA GLU A 248 4.23 25.43 35.44
C GLU A 248 2.83 25.91 35.85
N LEU A 249 1.77 25.18 35.45
CA LEU A 249 0.39 25.50 35.84
C LEU A 249 0.18 25.34 37.35
N ALA A 250 0.73 24.29 37.97
CA ALA A 250 0.67 24.11 39.41
C ALA A 250 1.39 25.25 40.17
N ALA A 251 2.56 25.67 39.69
CA ALA A 251 3.29 26.81 40.22
C ALA A 251 2.48 28.11 40.07
N ALA A 252 1.95 28.38 38.88
CA ALA A 252 1.13 29.56 38.62
C ALA A 252 -0.14 29.60 39.49
N ARG A 253 -0.79 28.45 39.74
CA ARG A 253 -1.93 28.36 40.67
C ARG A 253 -1.52 28.64 42.12
N SER A 254 -0.36 28.14 42.55
CA SER A 254 0.19 28.44 43.87
C SER A 254 0.49 29.93 44.02
N ASP A 255 1.10 30.55 43.01
CA ASP A 255 1.40 31.98 42.99
C ASP A 255 0.12 32.82 43.00
N ALA A 256 -0.89 32.43 42.20
CA ALA A 256 -2.19 33.08 42.20
C ALA A 256 -2.86 33.00 43.58
N ALA A 257 -2.86 31.83 44.22
CA ALA A 257 -3.41 31.66 45.56
C ALA A 257 -2.66 32.52 46.60
N ALA A 258 -1.32 32.59 46.52
CA ALA A 258 -0.51 33.44 47.38
C ALA A 258 -0.81 34.94 47.15
N LEU A 259 -0.99 35.37 45.90
CA LEU A 259 -1.38 36.74 45.56
C LEU A 259 -2.79 37.07 46.05
N THR A 260 -3.75 36.14 45.91
CA THR A 260 -5.10 36.30 46.46
C THR A 260 -5.04 36.46 47.99
N GLY A 261 -4.28 35.61 48.69
CA GLY A 261 -4.11 35.75 50.15
C GLY A 261 -3.45 37.07 50.57
N ARG A 262 -2.47 37.56 49.80
CA ARG A 262 -1.89 38.91 50.00
C ARG A 262 -2.92 40.01 49.77
N LEU A 263 -3.77 39.88 48.77
CA LEU A 263 -4.81 40.86 48.44
C LEU A 263 -5.90 40.89 49.51
N GLU A 264 -6.33 39.72 50.02
CA GLU A 264 -7.24 39.62 51.16
C GLU A 264 -6.66 40.28 52.41
N THR A 265 -5.38 40.01 52.71
CA THR A 265 -4.66 40.64 53.83
C THR A 265 -4.60 42.16 53.66
N ALA A 266 -4.18 42.65 52.49
CA ALA A 266 -4.13 44.08 52.21
C ALA A 266 -5.51 44.75 52.27
N THR A 267 -6.57 44.03 51.89
CA THR A 267 -7.95 44.52 51.97
C THR A 267 -8.41 44.62 53.42
N ALA A 268 -8.07 43.65 54.26
CA ALA A 268 -8.33 43.69 55.70
C ALA A 268 -7.56 44.83 56.38
N ASP A 269 -6.28 45.01 56.05
CA ASP A 269 -5.45 46.11 56.55
C ASP A 269 -6.03 47.48 56.14
N LEU A 270 -6.48 47.62 54.89
CA LEU A 270 -7.15 48.83 54.41
C LEU A 270 -8.46 49.09 55.17
N ALA A 271 -9.26 48.06 55.45
CA ALA A 271 -10.49 48.18 56.23
C ALA A 271 -10.18 48.63 57.68
N ALA A 272 -9.18 48.03 58.32
CA ALA A 272 -8.72 48.41 59.66
C ALA A 272 -8.18 49.86 59.69
N ALA A 273 -7.41 50.26 58.67
CA ALA A 273 -6.93 51.63 58.54
C ALA A 273 -8.09 52.64 58.36
N ARG A 274 -9.10 52.32 57.53
CA ARG A 274 -10.30 53.14 57.37
C ARG A 274 -11.09 53.28 58.67
N GLN A 275 -11.24 52.20 59.42
CA GLN A 275 -11.87 52.24 60.74
C GLN A 275 -11.09 53.15 61.70
N THR A 276 -9.76 53.01 61.73
CA THR A 276 -8.87 53.88 62.54
C THR A 276 -9.03 55.36 62.16
N ILE A 277 -9.15 55.67 60.87
CA ILE A 277 -9.41 57.04 60.40
C ILE A 277 -10.77 57.53 60.91
N THR A 278 -11.82 56.72 60.82
CA THR A 278 -13.16 57.10 61.30
C THR A 278 -13.17 57.33 62.82
N GLU A 279 -12.46 56.50 63.59
CA GLU A 279 -12.29 56.68 65.04
C GLU A 279 -11.51 57.97 65.37
N LYS A 280 -10.46 58.29 64.59
CA LYS A 280 -9.71 59.54 64.73
C LYS A 280 -10.54 60.75 64.34
N ASP A 281 -11.33 60.69 63.27
CA ASP A 281 -12.22 61.77 62.85
C ASP A 281 -13.31 62.03 63.90
N ALA A 282 -13.89 60.97 64.48
CA ALA A 282 -14.82 61.09 65.61
C ALA A 282 -14.15 61.74 66.83
N THR A 283 -12.90 61.35 67.13
CA THR A 283 -12.10 61.96 68.22
C THR A 283 -11.81 63.43 67.94
N ILE A 284 -11.44 63.79 66.72
CA ILE A 284 -11.24 65.18 66.29
C ILE A 284 -12.55 65.97 66.40
N GLY A 285 -13.68 65.38 66.00
CA GLY A 285 -15.01 65.96 66.15
C GLY A 285 -15.37 66.25 67.61
N ASP A 286 -15.15 65.29 68.51
CA ASP A 286 -15.38 65.49 69.95
C ASP A 286 -14.44 66.57 70.53
N LEU A 287 -13.15 66.52 70.23
CA LEU A 287 -12.18 67.51 70.69
C LEU A 287 -12.52 68.91 70.17
N THR A 288 -12.94 69.03 68.91
CA THR A 288 -13.40 70.28 68.30
C THR A 288 -14.65 70.79 69.01
N GLY A 289 -15.62 69.92 69.29
CA GLY A 289 -16.82 70.26 70.05
C GLY A 289 -16.53 70.69 71.49
N ARG A 290 -15.59 70.01 72.17
CA ARG A 290 -15.10 70.39 73.51
C ARG A 290 -14.40 71.75 73.48
N LEU A 291 -13.57 72.01 72.48
CA LEU A 291 -12.89 73.29 72.29
C LEU A 291 -13.90 74.42 72.04
N GLN A 292 -14.93 74.19 71.21
CA GLN A 292 -15.97 75.17 70.94
C GLN A 292 -16.80 75.48 72.20
N ARG A 293 -17.17 74.46 72.99
CA ARG A 293 -17.83 74.64 74.28
C ARG A 293 -16.96 75.40 75.27
N ALA A 294 -15.66 75.08 75.35
CA ALA A 294 -14.72 75.78 76.21
C ALA A 294 -14.56 77.26 75.80
N ARG A 295 -14.50 77.56 74.50
CA ARG A 295 -14.50 78.95 73.99
C ARG A 295 -15.77 79.68 74.37
N GLN A 296 -16.95 79.08 74.16
CA GLN A 296 -18.22 79.66 74.56
C GLN A 296 -18.31 79.90 76.08
N GLN A 297 -17.77 78.98 76.90
CA GLN A 297 -17.68 79.16 78.34
C GLN A 297 -16.75 80.32 78.71
N ILE A 298 -15.59 80.45 78.06
CA ILE A 298 -14.67 81.58 78.26
C ILE A 298 -15.35 82.90 77.87
N ASP A 299 -16.02 82.95 76.72
CA ASP A 299 -16.74 84.14 76.26
C ASP A 299 -17.89 84.51 77.21
N ALA A 300 -18.63 83.51 77.71
CA ALA A 300 -19.68 83.73 78.71
C ALA A 300 -19.12 84.22 80.05
N VAL A 301 -18.03 83.63 80.55
CA VAL A 301 -17.34 84.09 81.76
C VAL A 301 -16.79 85.49 81.58
N ARG A 302 -16.26 85.81 80.40
CA ARG A 302 -15.76 87.16 80.07
C ARG A 302 -16.89 88.18 80.01
N ALA A 303 -18.01 87.85 79.38
CA ALA A 303 -19.19 88.70 79.36
C ALA A 303 -19.76 88.92 80.76
N GLN A 304 -19.78 87.87 81.60
CA GLN A 304 -20.19 87.97 83.00
C GLN A 304 -19.23 88.86 83.80
N ALA A 305 -17.91 88.67 83.65
CA ALA A 305 -16.92 89.51 84.31
C ALA A 305 -17.01 90.98 83.87
N GLU A 306 -17.28 91.24 82.58
CA GLU A 306 -17.53 92.60 82.08
C GLU A 306 -18.80 93.23 82.69
N GLN A 307 -19.87 92.45 82.86
CA GLN A 307 -21.10 92.89 83.53
C GLN A 307 -20.86 93.17 85.02
N ASP A 308 -20.16 92.27 85.71
CA ASP A 308 -19.83 92.43 87.13
C ASP A 308 -18.94 93.66 87.36
N VAL A 309 -17.94 93.90 86.50
CA VAL A 309 -17.11 95.11 86.57
C VAL A 309 -17.92 96.38 86.30
N ARG A 310 -18.86 96.35 85.34
CA ARG A 310 -19.77 97.49 85.10
C ARG A 310 -20.66 97.74 86.33
N ALA A 311 -21.24 96.70 86.90
CA ALA A 311 -22.09 96.81 88.09
C ALA A 311 -21.33 97.34 89.32
N VAL A 312 -20.10 96.86 89.55
CA VAL A 312 -19.22 97.37 90.61
C VAL A 312 -18.87 98.84 90.38
N ARG A 313 -18.58 99.22 89.14
CA ARG A 313 -18.29 100.62 88.78
C ARG A 313 -19.52 101.53 89.00
N GLU A 314 -20.70 101.12 88.56
CA GLU A 314 -21.94 101.87 88.79
C GLU A 314 -22.24 102.03 90.29
N THR A 315 -22.01 100.99 91.08
CA THR A 315 -22.16 101.01 92.54
C THR A 315 -21.17 102.00 93.17
N ALA A 316 -19.89 101.95 92.76
CA ALA A 316 -18.88 102.89 93.23
C ALA A 316 -19.21 104.35 92.84
N GLU A 317 -19.72 104.59 91.63
CA GLU A 317 -20.17 105.92 91.18
C GLU A 317 -21.41 106.41 91.96
N GLN A 318 -22.29 105.51 92.40
CA GLN A 318 -23.42 105.86 93.28
C GLN A 318 -22.94 106.18 94.71
N ASP A 319 -21.97 105.43 95.24
CA ASP A 319 -21.42 105.67 96.57
C ASP A 319 -20.62 106.98 96.64
N VAL A 320 -19.86 107.33 95.60
CA VAL A 320 -19.21 108.65 95.48
C VAL A 320 -20.24 109.76 95.46
N ARG A 321 -21.32 109.62 94.67
CA ARG A 321 -22.42 110.62 94.63
C ARG A 321 -23.10 110.78 95.99
N ARG A 322 -23.30 109.70 96.75
CA ARG A 322 -23.83 109.76 98.12
C ARG A 322 -22.87 110.46 99.07
N ALA A 323 -21.58 110.17 98.98
CA ALA A 323 -20.56 110.80 99.82
C ALA A 323 -20.44 112.31 99.54
N ASP A 324 -20.46 112.73 98.27
CA ASP A 324 -20.44 114.14 97.88
C ASP A 324 -21.69 114.88 98.37
N ALA A 325 -22.87 114.28 98.24
CA ALA A 325 -24.12 114.86 98.77
C ALA A 325 -24.09 115.00 100.30
N GLN A 326 -23.56 113.99 101.01
CA GLN A 326 -23.38 114.07 102.47
C GLN A 326 -22.40 115.18 102.87
N ARG A 327 -21.32 115.34 102.10
CA ARG A 327 -20.31 116.38 102.34
C ARG A 327 -20.88 117.78 102.11
N GLN A 328 -21.63 117.99 101.03
CA GLN A 328 -22.34 119.25 100.77
C GLN A 328 -23.33 119.59 101.89
N ASN A 329 -24.13 118.62 102.33
CA ASN A 329 -25.07 118.83 103.43
C ASN A 329 -24.37 119.18 104.75
N ALA A 330 -23.19 118.61 105.01
CA ALA A 330 -22.38 118.93 106.18
C ALA A 330 -21.80 120.35 106.10
N ASP A 331 -21.31 120.76 104.92
CA ASP A 331 -20.80 122.12 104.71
C ASP A 331 -21.92 123.18 104.86
N GLU A 332 -23.12 122.92 104.33
CA GLU A 332 -24.30 123.78 104.52
C GLU A 332 -24.76 123.86 105.99
N ALA A 333 -24.63 122.77 106.75
CA ALA A 333 -24.91 122.77 108.18
C ALA A 333 -23.87 123.60 108.96
N VAL A 334 -22.60 123.54 108.57
CA VAL A 334 -21.53 124.36 109.17
C VAL A 334 -21.75 125.85 108.89
N GLU A 335 -22.15 126.22 107.67
CA GLU A 335 -22.45 127.62 107.33
C GLU A 335 -23.69 128.15 108.08
N ARG A 336 -24.75 127.34 108.22
CA ARG A 336 -25.89 127.71 109.10
C ARG A 336 -25.45 127.95 110.53
N MET A 337 -24.67 127.03 111.11
CA MET A 337 -24.15 127.16 112.48
C MET A 337 -23.24 128.40 112.66
N ARG A 338 -22.50 128.80 111.63
CA ARG A 338 -21.71 130.05 111.63
C ARG A 338 -22.63 131.29 111.61
N GLY A 339 -23.64 131.28 110.74
CA GLY A 339 -24.64 132.35 110.67
C GLY A 339 -25.35 132.56 112.01
N GLU A 340 -25.85 131.48 112.63
CA GLU A 340 -26.53 131.54 113.94
C GLU A 340 -25.62 132.08 115.06
N ARG A 341 -24.34 131.64 115.08
CA ARG A 341 -23.36 132.12 116.06
C ARG A 341 -23.05 133.61 115.89
N ASP A 342 -22.95 134.08 114.65
CA ASP A 342 -22.62 135.48 114.36
C ASP A 342 -23.82 136.39 114.66
N THR A 343 -25.05 135.93 114.41
CA THR A 343 -26.27 136.60 114.89
C THR A 343 -26.30 136.70 116.41
N ALA A 344 -26.06 135.60 117.13
CA ALA A 344 -26.04 135.58 118.60
C ALA A 344 -24.97 136.52 119.21
N ARG A 345 -23.81 136.67 118.56
CA ARG A 345 -22.78 137.65 118.96
C ARG A 345 -23.24 139.09 118.77
N THR A 346 -23.96 139.36 117.68
CA THR A 346 -24.48 140.68 117.36
C THR A 346 -25.56 141.09 118.36
N ASP A 347 -26.45 140.15 118.72
CA ASP A 347 -27.49 140.36 119.73
C ASP A 347 -26.91 140.59 121.12
N LEU A 348 -25.90 139.82 121.51
CA LEU A 348 -25.21 140.00 122.79
C LEU A 348 -24.51 141.38 122.88
N ALA A 349 -23.88 141.83 121.79
CA ALA A 349 -23.25 143.14 121.73
C ALA A 349 -24.28 144.27 121.82
N ALA A 350 -25.45 144.12 121.17
CA ALA A 350 -26.56 145.07 121.25
C ALA A 350 -27.15 145.15 122.67
N ALA A 351 -27.36 144.00 123.33
CA ALA A 351 -27.85 143.95 124.71
C ALA A 351 -26.85 144.62 125.69
N GLN A 352 -25.55 144.39 125.53
CA GLN A 352 -24.51 145.02 126.34
C GLN A 352 -24.36 146.52 126.10
N ALA A 353 -24.68 147.01 124.90
CA ALA A 353 -24.72 148.43 124.59
C ALA A 353 -25.94 149.11 125.23
N ALA A 354 -27.13 148.48 125.13
CA ALA A 354 -28.36 148.95 125.74
C ALA A 354 -28.22 149.05 127.27
N HIS A 355 -27.69 148.01 127.92
CA HIS A 355 -27.53 148.02 129.37
C HIS A 355 -26.53 149.08 129.86
N ARG A 356 -25.46 149.35 129.11
CA ARG A 356 -24.52 150.44 129.41
C ARG A 356 -25.16 151.82 129.25
N ALA A 357 -25.98 152.02 128.22
CA ALA A 357 -26.71 153.27 128.03
C ALA A 357 -27.71 153.53 129.17
N GLU A 358 -28.41 152.49 129.61
CA GLU A 358 -29.36 152.54 130.73
C GLU A 358 -28.66 152.88 132.05
N THR A 359 -27.50 152.25 132.32
CA THR A 359 -26.70 152.54 133.52
C THR A 359 -26.20 153.99 133.54
N GLN A 360 -25.75 154.50 132.39
CA GLN A 360 -25.32 155.90 132.25
C GLN A 360 -26.47 156.89 132.39
N ALA A 361 -27.69 156.54 131.97
CA ALA A 361 -28.87 157.38 132.16
C ALA A 361 -29.26 157.48 133.64
N LEU A 362 -29.25 156.35 134.34
CA LEU A 362 -29.52 156.29 135.79
C LEU A 362 -28.46 157.04 136.61
N GLU A 363 -27.19 157.00 136.21
CA GLU A 363 -26.14 157.80 136.84
C GLU A 363 -26.36 159.30 136.65
N ARG A 364 -26.74 159.74 135.44
CA ARG A 364 -27.08 161.15 135.18
C ARG A 364 -28.30 161.61 135.97
N GLU A 365 -29.32 160.76 136.12
CA GLU A 365 -30.50 161.05 136.95
C GLU A 365 -30.14 161.14 138.44
N ARG A 366 -29.30 160.23 138.94
CA ARG A 366 -28.84 160.27 140.33
C ARG A 366 -28.00 161.51 140.62
N ASP A 367 -27.13 161.89 139.68
CA ASP A 367 -26.23 163.02 139.86
C ASP A 367 -26.98 164.37 139.72
N THR A 368 -28.00 164.44 138.86
CA THR A 368 -28.93 165.60 138.80
C THR A 368 -29.84 165.69 140.04
N ALA A 369 -30.29 164.56 140.58
CA ALA A 369 -31.05 164.54 141.83
C ALA A 369 -30.20 165.01 143.03
N ARG A 370 -28.94 164.60 143.12
CA ARG A 370 -27.99 165.07 144.15
C ARG A 370 -27.65 166.54 143.99
N ALA A 371 -27.44 167.01 142.75
CA ALA A 371 -27.24 168.42 142.49
C ALA A 371 -28.45 169.25 142.95
N ALA A 372 -29.68 168.81 142.63
CA ALA A 372 -30.92 169.47 143.05
C ALA A 372 -31.13 169.47 144.58
N GLU A 373 -30.76 168.39 145.28
CA GLU A 373 -30.81 168.30 146.74
C GLU A 373 -29.83 169.29 147.41
N THR A 374 -28.62 169.42 146.85
CA THR A 374 -27.60 170.36 147.34
C THR A 374 -28.07 171.81 147.16
N ASP A 375 -28.68 172.09 146.02
CA ASP A 375 -29.26 173.38 145.65
C ASP A 375 -30.51 173.75 146.48
N GLN A 376 -31.29 172.76 146.94
CA GLN A 376 -32.38 172.97 147.89
C GLN A 376 -31.87 173.22 149.31
N ARG A 377 -30.81 172.51 149.74
CA ARG A 377 -30.17 172.76 151.05
C ARG A 377 -29.55 174.16 151.13
N GLU A 378 -28.90 174.62 150.07
CA GLU A 378 -28.35 175.99 150.03
C GLU A 378 -29.44 177.07 150.08
N ARG A 379 -30.57 176.85 149.39
CA ARG A 379 -31.71 177.78 149.44
C ARG A 379 -32.41 177.78 150.81
N ALA A 380 -32.54 176.62 151.46
CA ALA A 380 -33.08 176.51 152.80
C ALA A 380 -32.20 177.24 153.83
N LEU A 381 -30.87 177.09 153.73
CA LEU A 381 -29.93 177.78 154.62
C LEU A 381 -29.90 179.30 154.41
N ARG A 382 -30.06 179.79 153.16
CA ARG A 382 -30.21 181.24 152.91
C ARG A 382 -31.56 181.79 153.38
N ALA A 383 -32.62 180.98 153.36
CA ALA A 383 -33.92 181.36 153.91
C ALA A 383 -33.91 181.41 155.45
N GLU A 384 -33.19 180.50 156.12
CA GLU A 384 -33.05 180.48 157.58
C GLU A 384 -32.19 181.63 158.12
N ALA A 385 -31.19 182.10 157.37
CA ALA A 385 -30.38 183.26 157.78
C ALA A 385 -31.09 184.62 157.63
N ALA A 386 -32.16 184.71 156.83
CA ALA A 386 -32.88 185.97 156.59
C ALA A 386 -34.19 186.10 157.39
N LEU A 387 -34.74 185.01 157.92
CA LEU A 387 -36.01 185.01 158.69
C LEU A 387 -35.85 185.13 160.21
N ALA A 388 -34.62 185.33 160.72
CA ALA A 388 -34.38 185.72 162.11
C ALA A 388 -34.53 187.23 162.38
N ALA A 389 -34.88 188.03 161.37
CA ALA A 389 -35.34 189.40 161.53
C ALA A 389 -36.46 189.72 160.51
N HIS A 390 -37.70 189.70 161.01
CA HIS A 390 -38.91 190.24 160.39
C HIS A 390 -39.76 189.37 159.43
N PRO A 391 -41.09 189.62 159.45
CA PRO A 391 -42.11 188.59 159.41
C PRO A 391 -42.83 188.52 158.06
N GLY A 392 -43.52 187.40 157.85
CA GLY A 392 -44.79 187.41 157.15
C GLY A 392 -44.91 186.52 155.90
N LEU A 393 -46.03 185.80 155.92
CA LEU A 393 -46.88 185.40 154.78
C LEU A 393 -46.41 184.23 153.89
N ARG A 394 -47.24 183.15 153.96
CA ARG A 394 -47.99 182.44 152.87
C ARG A 394 -47.70 182.89 151.42
N PRO A 395 -48.05 182.14 150.33
CA PRO A 395 -48.81 180.87 150.14
C PRO A 395 -48.12 179.94 149.08
N GLY A 396 -48.56 178.72 148.71
CA GLY A 396 -49.65 178.32 147.79
C GLY A 396 -49.26 178.24 146.29
N GLY A 397 -49.62 177.15 145.57
CA GLY A 397 -49.76 177.18 144.10
C GLY A 397 -49.34 175.96 143.25
N SER A 398 -50.33 175.12 142.90
CA SER A 398 -50.79 174.65 141.57
C SER A 398 -49.88 174.32 140.34
N ARG A 399 -50.15 173.10 139.78
CA ARG A 399 -50.28 172.68 138.34
C ARG A 399 -49.02 172.71 137.43
N PRO A 400 -49.04 172.18 136.16
CA PRO A 400 -49.75 171.05 135.48
C PRO A 400 -48.74 170.12 134.69
N GLY A 401 -49.05 168.92 134.15
CA GLY A 401 -49.63 168.63 132.83
C GLY A 401 -48.62 168.28 131.69
N ARG A 402 -49.00 167.34 130.77
CA ARG A 402 -48.55 167.12 129.36
C ARG A 402 -47.48 165.99 129.08
N PRO A 403 -47.23 165.54 127.82
CA PRO A 403 -47.97 164.57 126.95
C PRO A 403 -47.10 163.43 126.32
N GLY A 404 -47.69 162.55 125.48
CA GLY A 404 -47.14 162.23 124.15
C GLY A 404 -46.58 160.81 123.88
N ASP A 405 -47.35 160.04 123.11
CA ASP A 405 -47.07 159.32 121.85
C ASP A 405 -45.86 158.38 121.60
N ASP A 406 -46.24 157.27 120.94
CA ASP A 406 -45.64 156.55 119.80
C ASP A 406 -44.52 155.47 119.92
N ASP A 407 -44.74 154.48 119.04
CA ASP A 407 -43.84 153.53 118.37
C ASP A 407 -43.40 152.18 118.99
N GLY A 408 -43.69 151.11 118.21
CA GLY A 408 -42.64 150.22 117.69
C GLY A 408 -42.69 148.72 118.04
N SER A 409 -43.28 147.89 117.14
CA SER A 409 -42.78 146.62 116.49
C SER A 409 -41.96 145.53 117.29
N PRO A 410 -41.66 144.30 116.76
CA PRO A 410 -42.29 143.38 115.76
C PRO A 410 -42.17 141.84 116.11
N SER A 411 -42.37 140.96 115.09
CA SER A 411 -41.83 139.57 114.85
C SER A 411 -42.75 138.35 115.10
N GLY A 412 -42.76 137.27 114.28
CA GLY A 412 -42.05 136.92 113.03
C GLY A 412 -42.59 135.64 112.40
#